data_AF-A0A2D9H165-F1
#
_entry.id   AF-A0A2D9H165-F1
#
_cell.length_a   1.000
_cell.length_b   1.000
_cell.length_c   1.000
_cell.angle_alpha   90.00
_cell.angle_beta   90.00
_cell.angle_gamma   90.00
#
_symmetry.space_group_name_H-M   'P 1'
#
loop_
_entity.id
_entity.type
_entity.pdbx_description
1 polymer ?
#
loop_
_entity_poly.entity_id
_entity_poly.type
_entity_poly.pdbx_seq_one_letter_code
_entity_poly.pdbx_strand_id
1 'polypeptide(L)'
;MSGEPTTAHEVLLCPDGPVLIPGPVTVEDEQGVKHHSERPVVALCRCGASSVPPWCDGSHKQVRRRPATAVPTPRSGRDLEDY
;
A
#
# COMPACT_ATOMS: atom_id res chain seq x y z
N MET A 1 -2.86 -25.71 23.23
CA MET A 1 -2.51 -24.70 22.21
C MET A 1 -2.45 -23.36 22.92
N SER A 2 -1.27 -23.01 23.42
CA SER A 2 -1.05 -21.75 24.14
C SER A 2 -0.99 -20.64 23.11
N GLY A 3 -2.05 -19.85 22.98
CA GLY A 3 -2.02 -18.63 22.18
C GLY A 3 -1.12 -17.64 22.90
N GLU A 4 0.09 -17.43 22.40
CA GLU A 4 0.94 -16.33 22.86
C GLU A 4 0.20 -15.01 22.67
N PRO A 5 0.30 -14.06 23.62
CA PRO A 5 -0.33 -12.76 23.45
C PRO A 5 0.22 -12.13 22.18
N THR A 6 -0.65 -11.97 21.17
CA THR A 6 -0.33 -11.13 20.01
C THR A 6 -0.22 -9.72 20.55
N THR A 7 0.99 -9.18 20.62
CA THR A 7 1.22 -7.78 20.99
C THR A 7 0.38 -6.91 20.07
N ALA A 8 -0.55 -6.15 20.66
CA ALA A 8 -1.32 -5.17 19.92
C ALA A 8 -0.41 -4.00 19.57
N HIS A 9 -0.40 -3.60 18.30
CA HIS A 9 0.30 -2.41 17.82
C HIS A 9 -0.72 -1.29 17.57
N GLU A 10 -0.48 -0.10 18.10
CA GLU A 10 -1.23 1.10 17.73
C GLU A 10 -0.79 1.58 16.36
N VAL A 11 -1.72 1.68 15.41
CA VAL A 11 -1.43 2.02 14.02
C VAL A 11 -2.09 3.35 13.67
N LEU A 12 -1.34 4.25 13.02
CA LEU A 12 -1.87 5.53 12.57
C LEU A 12 -2.11 5.53 11.06
N LEU A 13 -3.34 5.83 10.67
CA LEU A 13 -3.72 6.02 9.27
C LEU A 13 -3.62 7.51 8.93
N CYS A 14 -2.60 7.90 8.16
CA CYS A 14 -2.53 9.28 7.66
C CYS A 14 -3.54 9.47 6.52
N PRO A 15 -4.39 10.51 6.52
CA PRO A 15 -5.21 10.86 5.36
C PRO A 15 -4.35 11.01 4.11
N ASP A 16 -4.73 10.35 3.02
CA ASP A 16 -4.01 10.31 1.73
C ASP A 16 -2.53 9.91 1.79
N GLY A 17 -2.10 9.38 2.94
CA GLY A 17 -0.72 9.10 3.26
C GLY A 17 -0.49 7.63 3.57
N PRO A 18 0.72 7.33 4.09
CA PRO A 18 1.09 6.00 4.52
C PRO A 18 0.35 5.60 5.79
N VAL A 19 0.54 4.33 6.15
CA VAL A 19 0.20 3.80 7.47
C VAL A 19 1.45 3.84 8.34
N LEU A 20 1.40 4.50 9.51
CA LEU A 20 2.53 4.51 10.44
C LEU A 20 2.37 3.40 11.47
N ILE A 21 3.42 2.61 11.64
CA ILE A 21 3.43 1.46 12.56
C ILE A 21 4.66 1.58 13.47
N PRO A 22 4.49 1.53 14.81
CA PRO A 22 5.58 1.40 15.75
C PRO A 22 6.37 0.12 15.51
N GLY A 23 7.69 0.25 15.42
CA GLY A 23 8.61 -0.87 15.24
C GLY A 23 9.08 -1.50 16.54
N PRO A 24 9.89 -2.58 16.44
CA PRO A 24 10.32 -3.22 15.20
C PRO A 24 9.17 -3.99 14.53
N VAL A 25 9.18 -4.08 13.20
CA VAL A 25 8.16 -4.84 12.45
C VAL A 25 8.76 -5.72 11.36
N THR A 26 8.03 -6.77 11.06
CA THR A 26 8.22 -7.61 9.88
C THR A 26 6.92 -7.60 9.08
N VAL A 27 7.00 -7.23 7.81
CA VAL A 27 5.85 -7.09 6.91
C VAL A 27 6.01 -8.11 5.79
N GLU A 28 5.00 -8.96 5.60
CA GLU A 28 4.95 -9.92 4.50
C GLU A 28 4.13 -9.31 3.35
N ASP A 29 4.66 -9.35 2.13
CA ASP A 29 3.95 -8.88 0.94
C ASP A 29 3.15 -10.00 0.25
N GLU A 30 2.48 -9.67 -0.86
CA GLU A 30 1.65 -10.60 -1.63
C GLU A 30 2.45 -11.77 -2.25
N GLN A 31 3.78 -11.65 -2.34
CA GLN A 31 4.67 -12.68 -2.84
C GLN A 31 5.23 -13.55 -1.71
N GLY A 32 4.83 -13.29 -0.46
CA GLY A 32 5.35 -13.95 0.73
C GLY A 32 6.73 -13.47 1.15
N VAL A 33 7.25 -12.37 0.58
CA VAL A 33 8.56 -11.82 0.95
C VAL A 33 8.42 -11.03 2.24
N LYS A 34 9.30 -11.33 3.20
CA LYS A 34 9.35 -10.67 4.51
C LYS A 34 10.31 -9.49 4.50
N HIS A 35 9.77 -8.31 4.77
CA HIS A 35 10.49 -7.05 4.86
C HIS A 35 10.63 -6.66 6.34
N HIS A 36 11.85 -6.68 6.85
CA HIS A 36 12.15 -6.36 8.24
C HIS A 36 12.63 -4.92 8.40
N SER A 37 12.22 -4.27 9.49
CA SER A 37 12.73 -2.95 9.86
C SER A 37 12.81 -2.79 11.37
N GLU A 38 13.98 -2.36 11.85
CA GLU A 38 14.25 -2.02 13.25
C GLU A 38 13.93 -0.56 13.59
N ARG A 39 13.44 0.22 12.63
CA ARG A 39 13.11 1.63 12.86
C ARG A 39 12.01 1.77 13.93
N PRO A 40 12.10 2.75 14.84
CA PRO A 40 11.07 2.97 15.88
C PRO A 40 9.67 3.20 15.31
N VAL A 41 9.57 3.79 14.13
CA VAL A 41 8.33 3.93 13.36
C VAL A 41 8.63 3.69 11.90
N VAL A 42 7.81 2.88 11.23
CA VAL A 42 7.85 2.68 9.79
C VAL A 42 6.63 3.31 9.13
N ALA A 43 6.77 3.64 7.84
CA ALA A 43 5.68 4.12 7.00
C ALA A 43 5.41 3.09 5.89
N LEU A 44 4.24 2.44 5.94
CA LEU A 44 3.80 1.51 4.91
C LEU A 44 3.07 2.24 3.78
N CYS A 45 3.40 1.86 2.54
CA CYS A 45 2.79 2.45 1.36
C CYS A 45 1.35 1.94 1.17
N ARG A 46 0.43 2.87 0.91
CA ARG A 46 -0.97 2.59 0.53
C ARG A 46 -1.33 3.11 -0.86
N CYS A 47 -0.41 3.84 -1.52
CA CYS A 47 -0.70 4.50 -2.79
C CYS A 47 -0.32 3.68 -4.03
N GLY A 48 0.42 2.58 -3.88
CA GLY A 48 0.88 1.73 -4.98
C GLY A 48 1.98 2.32 -5.87
N ALA A 49 2.43 3.55 -5.63
CA ALA A 49 3.43 4.24 -6.46
C ALA A 49 4.83 4.32 -5.83
N SER A 50 5.06 3.64 -4.70
CA SER A 50 6.40 3.63 -4.08
C SER A 50 7.39 2.91 -4.97
N SER A 51 8.61 3.42 -5.07
CA SER A 51 9.73 2.76 -5.74
C SER A 51 10.43 1.74 -4.83
N VAL A 52 10.06 1.69 -3.54
CA VAL A 52 10.61 0.79 -2.52
C VAL A 52 9.50 0.11 -1.71
N PRO A 53 8.58 -0.62 -2.35
CA PRO A 53 7.56 -1.37 -1.62
C PRO A 53 8.21 -2.37 -0.63
N PRO A 54 7.61 -2.60 0.55
CA PRO A 54 6.30 -2.11 1.01
C PRO A 54 6.36 -0.71 1.66
N TRP A 55 7.53 -0.08 1.69
CA TRP A 55 7.75 1.19 2.40
C TRP A 55 7.27 2.40 1.61
N CYS A 56 6.85 3.45 2.31
CA CYS A 56 6.51 4.73 1.71
C CYS A 56 7.76 5.59 1.53
N ASP A 57 8.03 6.02 0.29
CA ASP A 57 9.11 6.93 -0.10
C ASP A 57 8.65 8.38 -0.36
N GLY A 58 7.36 8.65 -0.16
CA GLY A 58 6.77 9.97 -0.41
C GLY A 58 6.07 10.10 -1.77
N SER A 59 6.13 9.09 -2.63
CA SER A 59 5.48 9.11 -3.96
C SER A 59 3.97 9.39 -3.90
N HIS A 60 3.30 9.08 -2.78
CA HIS A 60 1.89 9.42 -2.56
C HIS A 60 1.56 10.90 -2.81
N LYS A 61 2.50 11.82 -2.53
CA LYS A 61 2.33 13.26 -2.75
C LYS A 61 2.28 13.64 -4.23
N GLN A 62 2.85 12.81 -5.11
CA GLN A 62 2.89 13.04 -6.55
C GLN A 62 1.69 12.42 -7.25
N VAL A 63 1.35 11.16 -6.96
CA VAL A 63 0.22 10.47 -7.62
C VAL A 63 -1.13 11.11 -7.29
N ARG A 64 -1.29 11.66 -6.08
CA ARG A 64 -2.52 12.36 -5.68
C ARG A 64 -2.75 13.69 -6.40
N ARG A 65 -1.74 14.26 -7.07
CA ARG A 65 -1.94 15.44 -7.93
C ARG A 65 -2.66 15.11 -9.25
N ARG A 66 -2.83 13.82 -9.61
CA ARG A 66 -3.69 13.46 -10.74
C ARG A 66 -5.16 13.58 -10.33
N PRO A 67 -5.98 14.38 -11.04
CA PRO A 67 -7.40 14.46 -10.75
C PRO A 67 -8.07 13.10 -10.98
N ALA A 68 -9.05 12.76 -10.14
CA ALA A 68 -9.80 11.50 -10.14
C ALA A 68 -10.66 11.25 -11.40
N THR A 69 -10.43 11.97 -12.50
CA THR A 69 -11.27 11.99 -13.70
C THR A 69 -10.65 11.31 -14.92
N ALA A 70 -9.58 10.53 -14.76
CA ALA A 70 -9.19 9.58 -15.79
C ALA A 70 -9.97 8.28 -15.61
N VAL A 71 -11.23 8.27 -16.06
CA VAL A 71 -11.92 7.00 -16.34
C VAL A 71 -11.06 6.29 -17.40
N PRO A 72 -10.53 5.08 -17.13
CA PRO A 72 -9.86 4.31 -18.17
C PRO A 72 -10.89 4.08 -19.28
N THR A 73 -10.67 4.69 -20.45
CA THR A 73 -11.50 4.43 -21.62
C THR A 73 -11.38 2.94 -21.95
N PRO A 74 -12.49 2.20 -22.03
CA PRO A 74 -12.44 0.84 -22.57
C PRO A 74 -11.87 0.93 -23.99
N ARG A 75 -10.91 0.05 -24.30
CA ARG A 75 -10.37 -0.06 -25.66
C ARG A 75 -11.53 -0.49 -26.56
N SER A 76 -12.07 0.43 -27.36
CA SER A 76 -13.07 0.07 -28.36
C SER A 76 -12.37 -0.76 -29.44
N GLY A 77 -12.77 -2.02 -29.57
CA GLY A 77 -12.28 -2.88 -30.63
C GLY A 77 -12.81 -4.30 -30.58
N ARG A 78 -13.91 -4.51 -31.34
CA ARG A 78 -14.56 -5.80 -31.72
C ARG A 78 -15.40 -6.38 -30.57
N ASP A 79 -16.71 -6.63 -30.70
CA ASP A 79 -17.45 -7.22 -31.81
C ASP A 79 -18.83 -6.53 -32.02
N LEU A 80 -19.02 -5.96 -33.21
CA LEU A 80 -20.31 -5.70 -33.84
C LEU A 80 -20.53 -6.92 -34.72
N GLU A 81 -21.50 -7.80 -34.42
CA GLU A 81 -22.15 -8.78 -35.31
C GLU A 81 -22.82 -9.87 -34.45
N ASP A 82 -23.99 -9.59 -33.84
CA ASP A 82 -25.02 -10.60 -33.50
C ASP A 82 -26.26 -9.93 -32.87
N TYR A 83 -26.97 -9.10 -33.64
CA TYR A 83 -28.38 -8.78 -33.37
C TYR A 83 -29.17 -8.61 -34.66
#